data_AF-A0A9P4QLI4-F1
#
_entry.id   AF-A0A9P4QLI4-F1
#
_cell.length_a   1.000
_cell.length_b   1.000
_cell.length_c   1.000
_cell.angle_alpha   90.00
_cell.angle_beta   90.00
_cell.angle_gamma   90.00
#
_symmetry.space_group_name_H-M   'P 1'
#
loop_
_entity.id
_entity.type
_entity.pdbx_description
1 polymer ?
#
loop_
_entity_poly.entity_id
_entity_poly.type
_entity_poly.pdbx_seq_one_letter_code
_entity_poly.pdbx_strand_id
1 'polypeptide(L)' 'LYNNSLLSDVKIHQVFEGRVTEYHAHKAILSNHSQWFFMAFTGNFVEAESREMEAHDDDPHLFEIMLKFFY' A
#
# COMPACT_ATOMS: atom_id res chain seq x y z
N LEU A 1 0.59 -7.23 12.10
CA LEU A 1 -0.45 -6.48 11.36
C LEU A 1 -0.31 -6.62 9.85
N TYR A 2 0.88 -6.99 9.33
CA TYR A 2 1.10 -7.24 7.90
C TYR A 2 0.02 -8.13 7.27
N ASN A 3 -0.49 -7.69 6.12
CA ASN A 3 -1.51 -8.35 5.29
C ASN A 3 -2.69 -8.94 6.09
N ASN A 4 -3.16 -8.19 7.09
CA ASN A 4 -4.30 -8.56 7.93
C ASN A 4 -5.45 -7.59 7.67
N SER A 5 -6.64 -8.12 7.41
CA SER A 5 -7.83 -7.31 7.15
C SER A 5 -8.35 -6.57 8.38
N LEU A 6 -8.07 -7.07 9.59
CA LEU A 6 -8.49 -6.46 10.84
C LEU A 6 -7.76 -5.13 11.06
N LEU A 7 -8.53 -4.05 11.22
CA LEU A 7 -8.04 -2.66 11.33
C LEU A 7 -7.30 -2.11 10.10
N SER A 8 -7.28 -2.85 8.98
CA SER A 8 -6.80 -2.29 7.71
C SER A 8 -7.72 -1.16 7.24
N ASP A 9 -7.12 -0.07 6.79
CA ASP A 9 -7.78 1.14 6.30
C ASP A 9 -7.41 1.46 4.84
N VAL A 10 -6.58 0.61 4.22
CA VAL A 10 -6.27 0.63 2.80
C VAL A 10 -6.04 -0.79 2.24
N LYS A 11 -6.51 -1.01 1.02
CA LYS A 11 -6.10 -2.13 0.16
C LYS A 11 -5.15 -1.64 -0.93
N ILE A 12 -4.03 -2.32 -1.10
CA ILE A 12 -3.08 -2.05 -2.17
C ILE A 12 -3.27 -3.08 -3.27
N HIS A 13 -3.58 -2.61 -4.46
CA HIS A 13 -3.60 -3.38 -5.70
C HIS A 13 -2.26 -3.19 -6.39
N GLN A 14 -1.33 -4.12 -6.15
CA GLN A 14 -0.03 -4.09 -6.78
C GLN A 14 -0.15 -4.71 -8.17
N VAL A 15 0.12 -3.93 -9.20
CA VAL A 15 -0.02 -4.31 -10.60
C VAL A 15 1.36 -4.47 -11.23
N PHE A 16 1.67 -5.67 -11.69
CA PHE A 16 2.92 -5.98 -12.38
C PHE A 16 2.67 -6.93 -13.56
N GLU A 17 3.09 -6.52 -14.77
CA GLU A 17 2.90 -7.29 -16.02
C GLU A 17 1.45 -7.79 -16.23
N GLY A 18 0.45 -6.97 -15.86
CA GLY A 18 -0.97 -7.31 -15.99
C GLY A 18 -1.50 -8.28 -14.92
N ARG A 19 -0.69 -8.65 -13.93
CA ARG A 19 -1.13 -9.40 -12.74
C ARG A 19 -1.37 -8.43 -11.60
N VAL A 20 -2.41 -8.70 -10.80
CA VAL A 20 -2.76 -7.90 -9.63
C VAL A 20 -2.58 -8.74 -8.37
N THR A 21 -1.81 -8.22 -7.42
CA THR A 21 -1.66 -8.79 -6.08
C THR A 21 -2.25 -7.85 -5.05
N GLU A 22 -3.19 -8.34 -4.25
CA GLU A 22 -3.89 -7.54 -3.24
C GLU A 22 -3.23 -7.65 -1.86
N TYR A 23 -3.09 -6.52 -1.17
CA TYR A 23 -2.59 -6.45 0.20
C TYR A 23 -3.51 -5.62 1.10
N HIS A 24 -3.84 -6.16 2.27
CA HIS A 24 -4.45 -5.38 3.35
C HIS A 24 -3.39 -4.64 4.15
N ALA A 25 -3.48 -3.31 4.22
CA ALA A 25 -2.47 -2.50 4.89
C ALA A 25 -3.06 -1.36 5.74
N HIS A 26 -2.17 -0.65 6.43
CA HIS A 26 -2.48 0.37 7.42
C HIS A 26 -1.80 1.68 7.00
N LYS A 27 -2.59 2.70 6.63
CA LYS A 27 -2.10 3.99 6.13
C LYS A 27 -1.09 4.61 7.08
N ALA A 28 -1.34 4.53 8.40
CA ALA A 28 -0.45 5.08 9.42
C ALA A 28 0.95 4.42 9.43
N ILE A 29 1.02 3.08 9.32
CA ILE A 29 2.30 2.35 9.31
C ILE A 29 3.07 2.69 8.04
N LEU A 30 2.43 2.59 6.88
CA LEU A 30 3.06 2.89 5.59
C LEU A 30 3.56 4.34 5.51
N SER A 31 2.75 5.29 6.00
CA SER A 31 3.10 6.72 6.05
C SER A 31 4.29 7.00 6.97
N ASN A 32 4.43 6.25 8.07
CA ASN A 32 5.54 6.40 9.00
C ASN A 32 6.88 5.99 8.37
N HIS A 33 6.86 5.00 7.47
CA HIS A 33 8.06 4.43 6.87
C HIS A 33 8.35 4.95 5.45
N SER A 34 7.41 5.65 4.82
CA SER A 34 7.57 6.16 3.46
C SER A 34 6.88 7.50 3.26
N GLN A 35 7.67 8.50 2.86
CA GLN A 35 7.17 9.81 2.48
C GLN A 35 6.24 9.73 1.26
N TRP A 36 6.45 8.78 0.37
CA TRP A 36 5.58 8.55 -0.78
C TRP A 36 4.18 8.13 -0.32
N PHE A 37 4.08 7.12 0.55
CA PHE A 37 2.79 6.69 1.12
C PHE A 37 2.13 7.81 1.93
N PHE A 38 2.90 8.56 2.72
CA PHE A 38 2.37 9.71 3.44
C PHE A 38 1.72 10.73 2.48
N MET A 39 2.43 11.14 1.43
CA MET A 39 1.88 12.06 0.43
C MET A 39 0.69 11.49 -0.35
N ALA A 40 0.71 10.19 -0.68
CA ALA A 40 -0.40 9.53 -1.35
C ALA A 40 -1.67 9.50 -0.47
N PHE A 41 -1.53 9.32 0.84
CA PHE A 41 -2.67 9.24 1.76
C PHE A 41 -3.14 10.57 2.35
N THR A 42 -2.30 11.60 2.37
CA THR A 42 -2.65 12.91 2.93
C THR A 42 -2.72 14.03 1.89
N GLY A 43 -2.36 13.74 0.64
CA GLY A 43 -2.47 14.71 -0.45
C GLY A 43 -3.92 14.93 -0.90
N ASN A 44 -4.09 15.75 -1.93
CA ASN A 44 -5.40 16.00 -2.55
C ASN A 44 -5.76 14.92 -3.61
N PHE A 45 -5.11 13.76 -3.57
CA PHE A 45 -5.33 12.68 -4.52
C PHE A 45 -6.52 11.81 -4.08
N VAL A 46 -7.15 11.12 -5.01
CA VAL A 46 -8.35 10.29 -4.75
C VAL A 46 -8.03 9.20 -3.72
N GLU A 47 -6.79 8.74 -3.65
CA GLU A 47 -6.22 7.76 -2.72
C GLU A 47 -6.27 8.22 -1.24
N ALA A 48 -6.32 9.53 -1.00
CA ALA A 48 -6.47 10.07 0.35
C ALA A 48 -7.87 9.75 0.91
N GLU A 49 -8.91 9.91 0.07
CA GLU A 49 -10.31 9.62 0.42
C GLU A 49 -10.71 8.17 0.15
N SER A 50 -10.00 7.49 -0.75
CA SER A 50 -10.22 6.09 -1.12
C SER A 50 -9.62 5.12 -0.08
N ARG A 51 -10.24 3.94 0.01
CA ARG A 51 -9.73 2.78 0.76
C ARG A 51 -8.96 1.81 -0.13
N GLU A 52 -8.72 2.19 -1.37
CA GLU A 52 -8.01 1.41 -2.37
C GLU A 52 -6.95 2.29 -3.04
N MET A 53 -5.78 1.70 -3.30
CA MET A 53 -4.71 2.34 -4.04
C MET A 53 -4.08 1.35 -5.01
N GLU A 54 -3.62 1.85 -6.16
CA GLU A 54 -2.87 1.04 -7.11
C GLU A 54 -1.39 1.37 -7.02
N ALA A 55 -0.56 0.32 -6.96
CA ALA A 55 0.89 0.43 -7.01
C ALA A 55 1.37 -0.29 -8.28
N HIS A 56 1.88 0.48 -9.24
CA HIS A 56 2.31 -0.04 -10.55
C HIS A 56 3.83 -0.20 -10.60
N ASP A 57 4.30 -1.04 -11.53
CA ASP A 57 5.69 -1.15 -11.99
C ASP A 57 6.75 -1.66 -10.99
N ASP A 58 6.37 -2.03 -9.77
CA ASP A 58 7.26 -2.68 -8.81
C ASP A 58 7.24 -4.21 -8.95
N ASP A 59 8.39 -4.87 -8.85
CA ASP A 59 8.44 -6.33 -8.75
C ASP A 59 7.66 -6.81 -7.51
N PRO A 60 6.71 -7.76 -7.64
CA PRO A 60 5.85 -8.19 -6.54
C PRO A 60 6.61 -8.75 -5.34
N HIS A 61 7.74 -9.42 -5.58
CA HIS A 61 8.54 -9.99 -4.52
C HIS A 61 9.28 -8.90 -3.73
N LEU A 62 9.87 -7.93 -4.43
CA LEU A 62 10.51 -6.78 -3.80
C LEU A 62 9.51 -5.92 -3.04
N PHE A 63 8.31 -5.70 -3.63
CA PHE A 63 7.24 -4.96 -2.98
C PHE A 63 6.77 -5.65 -1.69
N GLU A 64 6.62 -6.99 -1.72
CA GLU A 64 6.27 -7.76 -0.53
C GLU A 64 7.33 -7.67 0.56
N ILE A 65 8.61 -7.74 0.20
CA ILE A 65 9.73 -7.58 1.15
C ILE A 65 9.72 -6.18 1.77
N MET A 66 9.51 -5.14 0.96
CA MET A 66 9.40 -3.76 1.43
C MET A 66 8.25 -3.61 2.44
N LEU A 67 7.07 -4.15 2.11
CA LEU A 67 5.94 -4.15 3.05
C LEU A 67 6.30 -4.88 4.34
N LYS A 68 6.88 -6.08 4.28
CA LYS A 68 7.30 -6.82 5.48
C LYS A 68 8.33 -6.06 6.31
N PHE A 69 9.16 -5.23 5.70
CA PHE A 69 10.13 -4.38 6.41
C PHE A 69 9.47 -3.18 7.12
N PHE A 70 8.34 -2.67 6.62
CA PHE A 70 7.60 -1.58 7.24
C PHE A 70 6.75 -2.02 8.45
N TYR A 71 6.47 -3.31 8.58
CA TYR A 71 5.64 -3.89 9.64
C TYR A 71 6.45 -4.57 10.74
#